data_AF-A0AAF0UWP8-F1
#
_entry.id   AF-A0AAF0UWP8-F1
#
_cell.length_a   1.000
_cell.length_b   1.000
_cell.length_c   1.000
_cell.angle_alpha   90.00
_cell.angle_beta   90.00
_cell.angle_gamma   90.00
#
_symmetry.space_group_name_H-M   'P 1'
#
loop_
_entity.id
_entity.type
_entity.pdbx_description
1 polymer ?
#
loop_
_entity_poly.entity_id
_entity_poly.type
_entity_poly.pdbx_seq_one_letter_code
_entity_poly.pdbx_strand_id
1 'polypeptide(L)'
;MKPQSASSSLKNPVKFRMPTAENLVPIRLDIEIDGQRFKDAFTWNPNDPDSEVVVFAKRTVKDLKLPPAFVTQIAQSIQKKLLLSRFTKRIRESPILRS
;
A
#
# COMPACT_ATOMS: atom_id res chain seq x y z
N MET A 1 37.22 41.50 -2.71
CA MET A 1 36.49 40.42 -2.02
C MET A 1 35.03 40.49 -2.49
N LYS A 2 34.50 39.43 -3.11
CA LYS A 2 33.15 39.40 -3.68
C LYS A 2 32.43 38.17 -3.09
N PRO A 3 31.26 38.31 -2.45
CA PRO A 3 30.54 37.16 -1.95
C PRO A 3 29.75 36.54 -3.12
N GLN A 4 30.10 35.32 -3.53
CA GLN A 4 29.23 34.52 -4.40
C GLN A 4 28.26 33.71 -3.55
N SER A 5 27.01 34.12 -3.69
CA SER A 5 25.80 33.51 -3.16
C SER A 5 25.50 32.15 -3.79
N ALA A 6 24.61 31.44 -3.11
CA ALA A 6 23.76 30.34 -3.58
C ALA A 6 24.35 28.92 -3.51
N SER A 7 24.28 28.35 -2.31
CA SER A 7 23.95 26.92 -2.14
C SER A 7 22.56 26.69 -2.76
N SER A 8 22.52 26.13 -3.97
CA SER A 8 21.29 25.71 -4.63
C SER A 8 20.79 24.41 -3.98
N SER A 9 20.07 24.54 -2.87
CA SER A 9 19.37 23.42 -2.23
C SER A 9 18.34 22.80 -3.19
N LEU A 10 18.30 21.47 -3.19
CA LEU A 10 17.50 20.62 -4.08
C LEU A 10 16.04 21.08 -4.18
N LYS A 11 15.65 21.60 -5.35
CA LYS A 11 14.25 21.64 -5.76
C LYS A 11 13.94 20.40 -6.59
N ASN A 12 13.89 19.25 -5.93
CA ASN A 12 13.09 18.15 -6.47
C ASN A 12 11.66 18.41 -5.96
N PRO A 13 10.73 18.93 -6.78
CA PRO A 13 9.34 18.97 -6.36
C PRO A 13 8.91 17.53 -6.15
N VAL A 14 8.68 17.16 -4.90
CA VAL A 14 7.96 15.93 -4.57
C VAL A 14 6.64 16.07 -5.30
N LYS A 15 6.49 15.36 -6.42
CA LYS A 15 5.25 15.37 -7.19
C LYS A 15 4.22 14.69 -6.30
N PHE A 16 3.57 15.48 -5.45
CA PHE A 16 2.41 15.09 -4.69
C PHE A 16 1.29 14.86 -5.70
N ARG A 17 1.36 13.73 -6.40
CA ARG A 17 0.23 13.22 -7.15
C ARG A 17 -0.74 12.77 -6.08
N MET A 18 -1.82 13.52 -5.91
CA MET A 18 -3.00 13.02 -5.21
C MET A 18 -3.29 11.61 -5.77
N PRO A 19 -3.48 10.58 -4.93
CA PRO A 19 -3.83 9.27 -5.43
C PRO A 19 -5.17 9.41 -6.16
N THR A 20 -5.14 9.53 -7.48
CA THR A 20 -6.37 9.55 -8.26
C THR A 20 -7.02 8.18 -8.08
N ALA A 21 -8.32 8.15 -7.80
CA ALA A 21 -9.06 6.92 -7.45
C ALA A 21 -8.88 5.79 -8.49
N GLU A 22 -8.52 6.15 -9.73
CA GLU A 22 -8.24 5.23 -10.84
C GLU A 22 -7.13 4.18 -10.57
N ASN A 23 -6.28 4.36 -9.54
CA ASN A 23 -5.23 3.39 -9.23
C ASN A 23 -5.32 2.72 -7.85
N LEU A 24 -6.38 2.96 -7.09
CA LEU A 24 -6.55 2.34 -5.78
C LEU A 24 -7.05 0.90 -5.90
N VAL A 25 -6.49 0.00 -5.08
CA VAL A 25 -6.89 -1.41 -5.03
C VAL A 25 -7.79 -1.65 -3.82
N PRO A 26 -9.00 -2.20 -3.99
CA PRO A 26 -9.85 -2.55 -2.86
C PRO A 26 -9.30 -3.77 -2.11
N ILE A 27 -9.12 -3.61 -0.81
CA ILE A 27 -8.67 -4.61 0.14
C ILE A 27 -9.85 -4.98 1.05
N ARG A 28 -10.06 -6.28 1.24
CA ARG A 28 -11.04 -6.82 2.19
C ARG A 28 -10.32 -7.82 3.07
N LEU A 29 -10.33 -7.58 4.37
CA LEU A 29 -9.72 -8.45 5.37
C LEU A 29 -10.83 -9.16 6.13
N ASP A 30 -10.67 -10.47 6.29
CA ASP A 30 -11.49 -11.32 7.15
C ASP A 30 -10.56 -12.37 7.75
N ILE A 31 -10.02 -12.06 8.93
CA ILE A 31 -8.95 -12.83 9.58
C ILE A 31 -9.48 -13.29 10.93
N GLU A 32 -9.31 -14.57 11.24
CA GLU A 32 -9.67 -15.17 12.52
C GLU A 32 -8.46 -15.91 13.09
N ILE A 33 -8.10 -15.62 14.34
CA ILE A 33 -6.98 -16.24 15.07
C ILE A 33 -7.43 -16.41 16.52
N ASP A 34 -7.35 -17.64 17.05
CA ASP A 34 -7.67 -17.98 18.44
C ASP A 34 -9.04 -17.44 18.93
N GLY A 35 -10.06 -17.51 18.07
CA GLY A 35 -11.42 -17.04 18.38
C GLY A 35 -11.61 -15.52 18.32
N GLN A 36 -10.56 -14.75 18.06
CA GLN A 36 -10.66 -13.32 17.78
C GLN A 36 -10.73 -13.09 16.27
N ARG A 37 -11.58 -12.16 15.84
CA ARG A 37 -11.80 -11.89 14.42
C ARG A 37 -11.61 -10.42 14.08
N PHE A 38 -10.89 -10.15 13.01
CA PHE A 38 -10.67 -8.83 12.44
C PHE A 38 -11.26 -8.76 11.04
N LYS A 39 -12.21 -7.84 10.84
CA LYS A 39 -12.84 -7.57 9.55
C LYS A 39 -12.67 -6.10 9.19
N ASP A 40 -12.20 -5.85 7.98
CA ASP A 40 -12.04 -4.49 7.48
C ASP A 40 -12.15 -4.43 5.95
N ALA A 41 -12.53 -3.26 5.44
CA ALA A 41 -12.62 -2.98 4.02
C ALA A 41 -12.13 -1.55 3.74
N PHE A 42 -11.05 -1.45 2.98
CA PHE A 42 -10.42 -0.18 2.63
C PHE A 42 -9.79 -0.26 1.25
N THR A 43 -9.26 0.86 0.78
CA THR A 43 -8.51 0.93 -0.48
C THR A 43 -7.04 1.21 -0.22
N TRP A 44 -6.14 0.59 -0.97
CA TRP A 44 -4.70 0.76 -0.84
C TRP A 44 -4.08 1.27 -2.14
N ASN A 45 -3.09 2.17 -2.03
CA ASN A 45 -2.31 2.61 -3.19
C ASN A 45 -1.24 1.56 -3.52
N PRO A 46 -1.31 0.87 -4.67
CA PRO A 46 -0.37 -0.19 -5.02
C PRO A 46 1.05 0.32 -5.30
N ASN A 47 1.26 1.64 -5.34
CA ASN A 47 2.57 2.27 -5.49
C ASN A 47 3.27 2.51 -4.15
N ASP A 48 2.56 2.37 -3.03
CA ASP A 48 3.18 2.48 -1.70
C ASP A 48 4.12 1.29 -1.45
N PRO A 49 5.26 1.49 -0.77
CA PRO A 49 6.22 0.43 -0.51
C PRO A 49 5.68 -0.58 0.51
N ASP A 50 6.20 -1.80 0.48
CA ASP A 50 5.79 -2.89 1.39
C ASP A 50 6.00 -2.53 2.87
N SER A 51 6.93 -1.61 3.18
CA SER A 51 7.14 -1.10 4.53
C SER A 51 5.89 -0.42 5.09
N GLU A 52 5.15 0.34 4.27
CA GLU A 52 3.92 1.02 4.70
C GLU A 52 2.82 0.02 5.06
N VAL A 53 2.74 -1.09 4.32
CA VAL A 53 1.81 -2.20 4.63
C VAL A 53 2.11 -2.78 6.02
N VAL A 54 3.39 -3.00 6.32
CA VAL A 54 3.82 -3.54 7.62
C VAL A 54 3.57 -2.53 8.75
N VAL A 55 3.85 -1.24 8.52
CA VAL A 55 3.58 -0.17 9.49
C VAL A 55 2.08 -0.07 9.77
N PHE A 56 1.24 -0.11 8.74
CA PHE A 56 -0.22 -0.15 8.88
C PHE A 56 -0.68 -1.35 9.69
N ALA A 57 -0.18 -2.56 9.39
CA ALA A 57 -0.54 -3.77 10.12
C ALA A 57 -0.16 -3.68 11.60
N LYS A 58 1.06 -3.23 11.92
CA LYS A 58 1.53 -3.04 13.30
C LYS A 58 0.68 -2.02 14.05
N ARG A 59 0.35 -0.89 13.42
CA ARG A 59 -0.47 0.15 14.03
C ARG A 59 -1.89 -0.32 14.29
N THR A 60 -2.51 -0.97 13.30
CA THR A 60 -3.86 -1.55 13.42
C THR A 60 -3.94 -2.55 14.58
N VAL A 61 -2.97 -3.47 14.68
CA VAL A 61 -2.91 -4.45 15.77
C VAL A 61 -2.73 -3.78 17.13
N LYS A 62 -1.88 -2.75 17.22
CA LYS A 62 -1.68 -1.98 18.45
C LYS A 62 -2.94 -1.22 18.88
N ASP A 63 -3.55 -0.49 17.95
CA ASP A 63 -4.68 0.40 18.22
C ASP A 63 -5.93 -0.41 18.60
N LEU A 64 -6.13 -1.58 17.97
CA LEU A 64 -7.24 -2.50 18.25
C LEU A 64 -6.93 -3.55 19.33
N LYS A 65 -5.74 -3.51 19.93
CA LYS A 65 -5.26 -4.48 20.94
C LYS A 65 -5.42 -5.94 20.50
N LEU A 66 -5.13 -6.21 19.22
CA LEU A 66 -5.18 -7.56 18.64
C LEU A 66 -3.90 -8.35 18.99
N PRO A 67 -3.95 -9.69 18.92
CA PRO A 67 -2.76 -10.53 19.04
C PRO A 67 -1.70 -10.19 17.98
N PRO A 68 -0.39 -10.24 18.31
CA PRO A 68 0.69 -9.96 17.36
C PRO A 68 0.64 -10.81 16.08
N ALA A 69 0.05 -12.00 16.13
CA ALA A 69 -0.15 -12.89 14.99
C ALA A 69 -0.95 -12.23 13.84
N PHE A 70 -1.83 -11.27 14.16
CA PHE A 70 -2.59 -10.52 13.15
C PHE A 70 -1.70 -9.65 12.26
N VAL A 71 -0.52 -9.21 12.73
CA VAL A 71 0.37 -8.34 11.93
C VAL A 71 0.76 -9.05 10.63
N THR A 72 1.22 -10.29 10.73
CA THR A 72 1.64 -11.09 9.58
C THR A 72 0.46 -11.38 8.65
N GLN A 73 -0.69 -11.77 9.21
CA GLN A 73 -1.88 -12.11 8.43
C GLN A 73 -2.45 -10.91 7.67
N ILE A 74 -2.49 -9.73 8.29
CA ILE A 74 -2.93 -8.47 7.65
C ILE A 74 -1.97 -8.11 6.52
N ALA A 75 -0.66 -8.08 6.79
CA ALA A 75 0.34 -7.69 5.80
C ALA A 75 0.33 -8.61 4.58
N GLN A 76 0.33 -9.93 4.79
CA GLN A 76 0.30 -10.92 3.71
C GLN A 76 -0.99 -10.80 2.88
N SER A 77 -2.14 -10.57 3.51
CA SER A 77 -3.42 -10.42 2.81
C SER A 77 -3.43 -9.20 1.90
N ILE A 78 -2.91 -8.06 2.38
CA ILE A 78 -2.76 -6.84 1.58
C ILE A 78 -1.80 -7.11 0.40
N GLN A 79 -0.59 -7.59 0.67
CA GLN A 79 0.43 -7.85 -0.36
C GLN A 79 -0.06 -8.80 -1.45
N LYS A 80 -0.74 -9.89 -1.07
CA LYS A 80 -1.35 -10.84 -2.00
C LYS A 80 -2.36 -10.15 -2.92
N LYS A 81 -3.22 -9.29 -2.36
CA LYS A 81 -4.23 -8.57 -3.14
C LYS A 81 -3.61 -7.57 -4.11
N LEU A 82 -2.54 -6.87 -3.70
CA LEU A 82 -1.77 -5.97 -4.56
C LEU A 82 -1.10 -6.73 -5.70
N LEU A 83 -0.46 -7.87 -5.42
CA LEU A 83 0.17 -8.72 -6.42
C LEU A 83 -0.85 -9.21 -7.45
N LEU A 84 -2.00 -9.72 -7.00
CA LEU A 84 -3.08 -10.18 -7.87
C LEU A 84 -3.64 -9.04 -8.74
N SER A 85 -3.79 -7.85 -8.18
CA SER A 85 -4.25 -6.67 -8.93
C SER A 85 -3.26 -6.30 -10.04
N ARG A 86 -1.95 -6.30 -9.75
CA ARG A 86 -0.89 -6.02 -10.74
C ARG A 86 -0.90 -7.06 -11.86
N PHE A 87 -1.07 -8.34 -11.51
CA PHE A 87 -1.18 -9.43 -12.49
C PHE A 87 -2.42 -9.26 -13.39
N THR A 88 -3.58 -9.00 -12.79
CA THR A 88 -4.86 -8.87 -13.53
C THR A 88 -4.84 -7.69 -14.49
N LYS A 89 -4.31 -6.53 -14.06
CA LYS A 89 -4.13 -5.35 -14.94
C LYS A 89 -3.23 -5.70 -16.13
N ARG A 90 -2.09 -6.36 -15.88
CA ARG A 90 -1.15 -6.77 -16.93
C ARG A 90 -1.80 -7.68 -17.99
N ILE A 91 -2.65 -8.64 -17.60
CA ILE A 91 -3.36 -9.51 -18.54
C ILE A 91 -4.41 -8.72 -19.34
N ARG A 92 -5.18 -7.83 -18.70
CA ARG A 92 -6.21 -7.02 -19.38
C ARG A 92 -5.65 -5.98 -20.36
N GLU A 93 -4.45 -5.48 -20.07
CA GLU A 93 -3.76 -4.49 -20.89
C GLU A 93 -2.82 -5.13 -21.93
N SER A 94 -2.73 -6.47 -21.97
CA SER A 94 -1.93 -7.19 -22.96
C SER A 94 -2.52 -7.04 -24.37
N PRO A 95 -1.80 -6.41 -25.32
CA PRO A 95 -2.30 -6.18 -26.68
C PRO A 95 -2.59 -7.47 -27.46
N ILE A 96 -1.96 -8.57 -27.04
CA ILE A 96 -1.95 -9.88 -27.71
C ILE A 96 -3.29 -10.65 -27.54
N LEU A 97 -4.16 -10.21 -26.62
CA LEU A 97 -5.46 -10.85 -26.34
C LEU A 97 -6.67 -10.02 -26.84
N ARG A 98 -6.43 -8.94 -27.61
CA ARG A 98 -7.48 -8.06 -28.15
C ARG A 98 -7.83 -8.31 -29.63
N SER A 99 -7.33 -9.39 -30.23
CA SER A 99 -7.65 -9.75 -31.63
C SER A 99 -8.79 -10.75 -31.73
#